data_AF-A0A4Y8SGZ4-F1
#
_entry.id   AF-A0A4Y8SGZ4-F1
#
_cell.length_a   1.000
_cell.length_b   1.000
_cell.length_c   1.000
_cell.angle_alpha   90.00
_cell.angle_beta   90.00
_cell.angle_gamma   90.00
#
_symmetry.space_group_name_H-M   'P 1'
#
loop_
_entity.id
_entity.type
_entity.pdbx_description
1 polymer ?
#
loop_
_entity_poly.entity_id
_entity_poly.type
_entity_poly.pdbx_seq_one_letter_code
_entity_poly.pdbx_strand_id
1 'polypeptide(L)'
;MTYRQTSREQARELQARRHIWRAFFVLEDPIDPDSFISQLRKSDLTIERSQVYDTFALLIEYGFADRSRNESTDMTFYKCR
;
A
#
# COMPACT_ATOMS: atom_id res chain seq x y z
N MET A 1 -4.46 12.39 30.29
CA MET A 1 -4.55 10.95 29.91
C MET A 1 -4.63 10.87 28.39
N THR A 2 -3.50 10.74 27.69
CA THR A 2 -3.46 10.90 26.21
C THR A 2 -2.71 9.77 25.49
N TYR A 3 -2.01 8.88 26.20
CA TYR A 3 -1.19 7.83 25.60
C TYR A 3 -1.99 6.66 25.00
N ARG A 4 -3.19 6.36 25.54
CA ARG A 4 -3.97 5.17 25.13
C ARG A 4 -4.71 5.33 23.79
N GLN A 5 -5.08 6.54 23.39
CA GLN A 5 -5.72 6.81 22.10
C GLN A 5 -4.69 6.71 20.97
N THR A 6 -3.50 7.29 21.18
CA THR A 6 -2.38 7.22 20.24
C THR A 6 -1.95 5.77 19.98
N SER A 7 -1.91 4.92 21.01
CA SER A 7 -1.55 3.50 20.81
C SER A 7 -2.56 2.71 19.96
N ARG A 8 -3.86 3.02 20.06
CA ARG A 8 -4.90 2.34 19.26
C ARG A 8 -4.91 2.83 17.81
N GLU A 9 -4.73 4.12 17.59
CA GLU A 9 -4.61 4.68 16.24
C GLU A 9 -3.35 4.18 15.53
N GLN A 10 -2.20 4.19 16.22
CA GLN A 10 -0.96 3.61 15.70
C GLN A 10 -1.10 2.11 15.42
N ALA A 11 -1.78 1.35 16.28
CA ALA A 11 -2.03 -0.07 16.04
C ALA A 11 -2.89 -0.32 14.79
N ARG A 12 -3.90 0.52 14.54
CA ARG A 12 -4.74 0.46 13.33
C ARG A 12 -3.94 0.82 12.09
N GLU A 13 -3.13 1.86 12.14
CA GLU A 13 -2.27 2.27 11.03
C GLU A 13 -1.24 1.17 10.70
N LEU A 14 -0.61 0.58 11.72
CA LEU A 14 0.32 -0.53 11.54
C LEU A 14 -0.38 -1.78 10.97
N GLN A 15 -1.63 -2.03 11.36
CA GLN A 15 -2.43 -3.12 10.78
C GLN A 15 -2.76 -2.85 9.31
N ALA A 16 -3.14 -1.62 8.95
CA ALA A 16 -3.39 -1.22 7.57
C ALA A 16 -2.13 -1.39 6.70
N ARG A 17 -0.98 -0.84 7.15
CA ARG A 17 0.31 -0.98 6.45
C ARG A 17 0.72 -2.45 6.25
N ARG A 18 0.55 -3.30 7.29
CA ARG A 18 0.81 -4.74 7.18
C ARG A 18 -0.11 -5.44 6.18
N HIS A 19 -1.38 -5.04 6.12
CA HIS A 19 -2.31 -5.57 5.15
C HIS A 19 -1.93 -5.17 3.71
N ILE A 20 -1.57 -3.89 3.51
CA ILE A 20 -1.06 -3.38 2.23
C ILE A 20 0.19 -4.15 1.79
N TRP A 21 1.18 -4.32 2.68
CA TRP A 21 2.39 -5.08 2.37
C TRP A 21 2.08 -6.52 1.95
N ARG A 22 1.24 -7.22 2.71
CA ARG A 22 0.87 -8.61 2.37
C ARG A 22 0.16 -8.69 1.03
N ALA A 23 -0.79 -7.80 0.76
CA ALA A 23 -1.51 -7.77 -0.50
C ALA A 23 -0.58 -7.50 -1.68
N PHE A 24 0.39 -6.59 -1.52
CA PHE A 24 1.35 -6.25 -2.57
C PHE A 24 2.16 -7.46 -3.05
N PHE A 25 2.69 -8.27 -2.13
CA PHE A 25 3.50 -9.44 -2.50
C PHE A 25 2.70 -10.62 -3.05
N VAL A 26 1.39 -10.68 -2.77
CA VAL A 26 0.50 -11.74 -3.28
C VAL A 26 0.05 -11.48 -4.71
N LEU A 27 -0.04 -10.22 -5.13
CA LEU A 27 -0.50 -9.88 -6.47
C LEU A 27 0.56 -10.17 -7.53
N GLU A 28 0.14 -10.53 -8.73
CA GLU A 28 1.01 -10.66 -9.88
C GLU A 28 1.40 -9.27 -10.41
N ASP A 29 2.63 -9.14 -10.91
CA ASP A 29 3.08 -7.93 -11.60
C ASP A 29 2.49 -7.88 -13.03
N PRO A 30 2.16 -6.69 -13.56
CA PRO A 30 2.27 -5.36 -12.95
C PRO A 30 1.13 -5.02 -11.99
N ILE A 31 1.45 -4.28 -10.94
CA ILE A 31 0.50 -3.82 -9.92
C ILE A 31 -0.01 -2.42 -10.28
N ASP A 32 -1.27 -2.34 -10.69
CA ASP A 32 -1.99 -1.09 -10.88
C ASP A 32 -2.54 -0.56 -9.53
N PRO A 33 -2.21 0.68 -9.10
CA PRO A 33 -2.62 1.22 -7.80
C PRO A 33 -4.14 1.29 -7.61
N ASP A 34 -4.89 1.64 -8.65
CA ASP A 34 -6.33 1.81 -8.55
C ASP A 34 -7.05 0.46 -8.44
N SER A 35 -6.60 -0.53 -9.20
CA SER A 35 -7.01 -1.92 -9.06
C SER A 35 -6.61 -2.48 -7.70
N PHE A 36 -5.41 -2.17 -7.22
CA PHE A 36 -4.91 -2.57 -5.90
C PHE A 36 -5.79 -2.02 -4.77
N ILE A 37 -6.09 -0.73 -4.78
CA ILE A 37 -6.98 -0.08 -3.80
C ILE A 37 -8.38 -0.69 -3.87
N SER A 38 -8.90 -0.94 -5.07
CA SER A 38 -10.21 -1.56 -5.26
C SER A 38 -10.28 -2.97 -4.68
N GLN A 39 -9.18 -3.74 -4.76
CA GLN A 39 -9.08 -5.05 -4.12
C GLN A 39 -8.97 -4.96 -2.60
N LEU A 40 -8.21 -4.00 -2.07
CA LEU A 40 -8.08 -3.78 -0.62
C LEU A 40 -9.41 -3.38 0.03
N ARG A 41 -10.26 -2.63 -0.67
CA ARG A 41 -11.59 -2.23 -0.18
C ARG A 41 -12.57 -3.39 0.00
N LYS A 42 -12.24 -4.60 -0.47
CA LYS A 42 -13.02 -5.81 -0.18
C LYS A 42 -12.76 -6.35 1.24
N SER A 43 -11.75 -5.83 1.94
CA SER A 43 -11.46 -6.14 3.34
C SER A 43 -12.17 -5.16 4.27
N ASP A 44 -12.57 -5.60 5.47
CA ASP A 44 -13.16 -4.79 6.56
C ASP A 44 -12.24 -3.67 7.12
N LEU A 45 -11.10 -3.42 6.49
CA LEU A 45 -10.13 -2.41 6.89
C LEU A 45 -10.34 -1.14 6.07
N THR A 46 -10.66 -0.04 6.74
CA THR A 46 -10.66 1.29 6.12
C THR A 46 -9.23 1.69 5.78
N ILE A 47 -8.85 1.52 4.51
CA ILE A 47 -7.53 1.91 3.99
C ILE A 47 -7.70 3.11 3.08
N GLU A 48 -6.98 4.19 3.39
CA GLU A 48 -6.98 5.38 2.56
C GLU A 48 -6.05 5.23 1.35
N ARG A 49 -6.38 5.93 0.27
CA ARG A 49 -5.55 5.95 -0.96
C ARG A 49 -4.14 6.48 -0.66
N SER A 50 -4.01 7.50 0.18
CA SER A 50 -2.72 8.04 0.65
C SER A 50 -1.83 6.96 1.27
N GLN A 51 -2.38 6.15 2.17
CA GLN A 51 -1.64 5.08 2.85
C GLN A 51 -1.07 4.04 1.88
N VAL A 52 -1.78 3.74 0.80
CA VAL A 52 -1.30 2.83 -0.25
C VAL A 52 -0.11 3.46 -0.99
N TYR A 53 -0.24 4.71 -1.44
CA TYR A 53 0.84 5.38 -2.16
C TYR A 53 2.07 5.63 -1.28
N ASP A 54 1.89 6.00 -0.02
CA ASP A 54 2.99 6.14 0.95
C ASP A 54 3.71 4.81 1.14
N THR A 55 2.96 3.71 1.21
CA THR A 55 3.53 2.37 1.34
C THR A 55 4.29 1.97 0.08
N PHE A 56 3.77 2.28 -1.11
CA PHE A 56 4.46 2.01 -2.37
C PHE A 56 5.74 2.84 -2.50
N ALA A 57 5.71 4.10 -2.07
CA ALA A 57 6.90 4.94 -2.02
C ALA A 57 7.99 4.33 -1.13
N LEU A 58 7.63 3.82 0.05
CA LEU A 58 8.57 3.10 0.92
C LEU A 58 9.10 1.82 0.27
N LEU A 59 8.24 1.02 -0.37
CA LEU A 59 8.68 -0.19 -1.05
C LEU A 59 9.70 0.11 -2.16
N ILE A 60 9.54 1.23 -2.87
CA ILE A 60 10.52 1.71 -3.84
C ILE A 60 11.80 2.18 -3.15
N GLU A 61 11.69 2.99 -2.10
CA GLU A 61 12.85 3.51 -1.36
C GLU A 61 13.73 2.39 -0.79
N TYR A 62 13.11 1.32 -0.31
CA TYR A 62 13.82 0.13 0.19
C TYR A 62 14.22 -0.88 -0.90
N GLY A 63 13.91 -0.60 -2.17
CA GLY A 63 14.30 -1.46 -3.30
C GLY A 63 13.49 -2.74 -3.47
N PHE A 64 12.33 -2.86 -2.81
CA PHE A 64 11.41 -3.99 -2.99
C PHE A 64 10.49 -3.83 -4.20
N ALA A 65 10.34 -2.62 -4.71
CA ALA A 65 9.50 -2.32 -5.86
C ALA A 65 10.15 -1.29 -6.80
N ASP A 66 9.74 -1.32 -8.06
CA ASP A 66 10.01 -0.27 -9.04
C ASP A 66 8.67 0.30 -9.56
N ARG A 67 8.71 1.46 -10.21
CA ARG A 67 7.55 2.05 -10.87
C ARG A 67 7.86 2.39 -12.31
N SER A 68 6.93 2.06 -13.20
CA SER A 68 6.93 2.53 -14.57
C SER A 68 5.74 3.46 -14.81
N ARG A 69 5.99 4.57 -15.50
CA ARG A 69 4.94 5.49 -15.93
C ARG A 69 4.60 5.17 -17.39
N ASN A 70 3.34 4.91 -17.67
CA ASN A 70 2.89 4.75 -19.05
C ASN A 70 2.67 6.14 -19.72
N GLU A 71 2.48 6.14 -21.05
CA GLU A 71 2.20 7.37 -21.81
C GLU A 71 0.89 8.06 -21.40
N SER A 72 -0.01 7.33 -20.73
CA SER A 72 -1.31 7.80 -20.21
C SER A 72 -1.24 8.41 -18.80
N THR A 73 -0.04 8.67 -18.28
CA THR A 73 0.22 9.17 -16.91
C THR A 73 -0.08 8.19 -15.76
N ASP A 74 -0.55 6.98 -16.03
CA ASP A 74 -0.75 5.96 -15.00
C ASP A 74 0.59 5.39 -14.54
N MET A 75 0.73 5.29 -13.21
CA MET A 75 1.87 4.66 -12.57
C MET A 75 1.55 3.19 -12.31
N THR A 76 2.35 2.30 -12.89
CA THR A 76 2.33 0.86 -12.56
C THR A 76 3.52 0.51 -11.69
N PHE A 77 3.33 -0.40 -10.76
CA PHE A 77 4.36 -0.84 -9.82
C PHE A 77 4.75 -2.28 -10.12
N TYR A 78 6.02 -2.61 -9.89
CA TYR A 78 6.59 -3.93 -10.16
C TYR A 78 7.38 -4.38 -8.94
N LYS A 79 7.29 -5.65 -8.58
CA LYS A 79 8.15 -6.23 -7.54
C LYS A 79 9.57 -6.40 -8.08
N CYS A 80 10.56 -6.01 -7.28
CA CYS A 80 11.95 -6.38 -7.53
C CYS A 80 12.15 -7.86 -7.20
N ARG A 81 12.90 -8.59 -8.05
CA ARG A 81 13.26 -10.00 -7.83
C ARG A 81 14.43 -10.15 -6.87
#